data_AF-A0AAU7CFI6-F1
#
_entry.id   AF-A0AAU7CFI6-F1
#
_cell.length_a   1.000
_cell.length_b   1.000
_cell.length_c   1.000
_cell.angle_alpha   90.00
_cell.angle_beta   90.00
_cell.angle_gamma   90.00
#
_symmetry.space_group_name_H-M   'P 1'
#
loop_
_entity.id
_entity.type
_entity.pdbx_description
1 polymer ?
#
loop_
_entity_poly.entity_id
_entity_poly.type
_entity_poly.pdbx_seq_one_letter_code
_entity_poly.pdbx_strand_id
1 'polypeptide(L)'
;MHLVVLGAIVLLVYLVIRLGATAGAWMTGNRYRSYRQLAARYQGKYESRGLSDPPTVSFAYKGSNVRVGLAPQITGQSNHPRTRVVARFRNGLPFRLELAPVSRPAPAQAPKGTRLVRIGDQEFDRGFVVQANDPEMAAGFLDSGVRWSIGNLQRLAPPGGMLISINPERLLVQIDRNLGLHAESLIHAVRETLLIHDGLQLGVASQLSQGVSILAVGPTSSEDAGPPICKVCGEAIDGPSVRCAVCRTPHHRDCWEYVGTCSIYGCNGKHSVSA
;
A
#
# COMPACT_ATOMS: atom_id res chain seq x y z
N MET A 1 -41.56 -11.41 -56.31
CA MET A 1 -40.08 -11.54 -56.21
C MET A 1 -39.45 -10.54 -55.24
N HIS A 2 -39.76 -9.24 -55.33
CA HIS A 2 -39.16 -8.22 -54.44
C HIS A 2 -39.32 -8.48 -52.93
N LEU A 3 -40.49 -8.92 -52.46
CA LEU A 3 -40.72 -9.23 -51.05
C LEU A 3 -39.88 -10.41 -50.54
N VAL A 4 -39.65 -11.43 -51.38
CA VAL A 4 -38.83 -12.60 -51.04
C VAL A 4 -37.36 -12.19 -50.92
N VAL A 5 -36.87 -11.37 -51.85
CA VAL A 5 -35.49 -10.84 -51.81
C VAL A 5 -35.29 -9.96 -50.57
N LEU A 6 -36.23 -9.07 -50.27
CA LEU A 6 -36.17 -8.24 -49.06
C LEU A 6 -36.16 -9.09 -47.78
N GLY A 7 -37.02 -10.11 -47.71
CA GLY A 7 -37.05 -11.05 -46.59
C GLY A 7 -35.72 -11.80 -46.41
N ALA A 8 -35.10 -12.25 -47.49
CA ALA A 8 -33.80 -12.91 -47.46
C ALA A 8 -32.68 -11.97 -46.97
N ILE A 9 -32.67 -10.71 -47.40
CA ILE A 9 -31.69 -9.71 -46.95
C ILE A 9 -31.85 -9.45 -45.45
N VAL A 10 -33.07 -9.23 -44.96
CA VAL A 10 -33.33 -8.99 -43.53
C VAL A 10 -32.89 -10.18 -42.68
N LEU A 11 -33.20 -11.41 -43.13
CA LEU A 11 -32.81 -12.63 -42.42
C LEU A 11 -31.29 -12.82 -42.42
N LEU A 12 -30.60 -12.52 -43.52
CA LEU A 12 -29.13 -12.55 -43.60
C LEU A 12 -28.50 -11.54 -42.64
N VAL A 13 -28.98 -10.30 -42.63
CA VAL A 13 -28.49 -9.25 -41.71
C VAL A 13 -28.71 -9.66 -40.26
N TYR A 14 -29.89 -10.18 -39.92
CA TYR A 14 -30.18 -10.68 -38.58
C TYR A 14 -29.23 -11.82 -38.18
N LEU A 15 -28.98 -12.77 -39.09
CA LEU A 15 -28.08 -13.89 -38.85
C LEU A 15 -26.63 -13.42 -38.64
N VAL A 16 -26.15 -12.46 -39.45
CA VAL A 16 -24.81 -11.86 -39.28
C VAL A 16 -24.69 -11.14 -37.94
N ILE A 17 -25.69 -10.35 -37.55
CA ILE A 17 -25.70 -9.67 -36.25
C ILE A 17 -25.69 -10.68 -35.10
N ARG A 18 -26.51 -11.74 -35.19
CA ARG A 18 -26.62 -12.75 -34.14
C ARG A 18 -25.34 -13.59 -34.03
N LEU A 19 -24.76 -14.02 -35.16
CA LEU A 19 -23.48 -14.73 -35.19
C LEU A 19 -22.34 -13.85 -34.67
N GLY A 20 -22.29 -12.58 -35.09
CA GLY A 20 -21.33 -11.60 -34.59
C GLY A 20 -21.45 -11.38 -33.08
N ALA A 21 -22.67 -11.29 -32.55
CA ALA A 21 -22.92 -11.17 -31.11
C ALA A 21 -22.48 -12.44 -30.36
N THR A 22 -22.77 -13.64 -30.86
CA THR A 22 -22.31 -14.89 -30.24
C THR A 22 -20.80 -15.08 -30.31
N ALA A 23 -20.18 -14.75 -31.43
CA ALA A 23 -18.73 -14.79 -31.58
C ALA A 23 -18.05 -13.79 -30.64
N GLY A 24 -18.58 -12.57 -30.54
CA GLY A 24 -18.14 -11.56 -29.59
C GLY A 24 -18.29 -12.01 -28.13
N ALA A 25 -19.44 -12.61 -27.78
CA ALA A 25 -19.69 -13.16 -26.44
C ALA A 25 -18.77 -14.35 -26.11
N TRP A 26 -18.46 -15.21 -27.08
CA TRP A 26 -17.55 -16.33 -26.89
C TRP A 26 -16.09 -15.87 -26.73
N MET A 27 -15.64 -14.95 -27.59
CA MET A 27 -14.30 -14.34 -27.50
C MET A 27 -14.11 -13.58 -26.17
N THR A 28 -15.10 -12.81 -25.74
CA THR A 28 -15.06 -12.09 -24.46
C THR A 28 -15.20 -13.03 -23.26
N GLY A 29 -16.06 -14.04 -23.35
CA GLY A 29 -16.24 -15.06 -22.32
C GLY A 29 -14.97 -15.83 -22.03
N ASN A 30 -14.22 -16.20 -23.07
CA ASN A 30 -12.95 -16.90 -22.91
C ASN A 30 -11.86 -15.98 -22.34
N ARG A 31 -11.85 -14.69 -22.75
CA ARG A 31 -10.88 -13.68 -22.28
C ARG A 31 -10.93 -13.44 -20.77
N TYR A 32 -12.08 -13.67 -20.12
CA TYR A 32 -12.28 -13.41 -18.70
C TYR A 32 -12.51 -14.66 -17.85
N ARG A 33 -12.31 -15.86 -18.41
CA ARG A 33 -12.47 -17.13 -17.69
C ARG A 33 -11.61 -17.18 -16.42
N SER A 34 -10.37 -16.71 -16.49
CA SER A 34 -9.43 -16.66 -15.36
C SER A 34 -9.97 -15.87 -14.17
N TYR A 35 -10.59 -14.71 -14.42
CA TYR A 35 -11.17 -13.88 -13.35
C TYR A 35 -12.43 -14.50 -12.75
N ARG A 36 -13.27 -15.17 -13.55
CA ARG A 36 -14.43 -15.91 -13.03
C ARG A 36 -14.01 -17.11 -12.17
N GLN A 37 -12.99 -17.85 -12.60
CA GLN A 37 -12.41 -18.95 -11.82
C GLN A 37 -11.79 -18.44 -10.52
N LEU A 38 -11.09 -17.31 -10.56
CA LEU A 38 -10.57 -16.66 -9.36
C LEU A 38 -11.70 -16.26 -8.41
N ALA A 39 -12.76 -15.64 -8.92
CA ALA A 39 -13.93 -15.27 -8.12
C ALA A 39 -14.58 -16.51 -7.48
N ALA A 40 -14.77 -17.60 -8.23
CA ALA A 40 -15.32 -18.84 -7.68
C ALA A 40 -14.41 -19.42 -6.58
N ARG A 41 -13.09 -19.44 -6.79
CA ARG A 41 -12.11 -19.99 -5.83
C ARG A 41 -12.12 -19.24 -4.49
N TYR A 42 -12.21 -17.92 -4.54
CA TYR A 42 -12.16 -17.07 -3.33
C TYR A 42 -13.55 -16.60 -2.87
N GLN A 43 -14.63 -17.21 -3.40
CA GLN A 43 -16.02 -16.83 -3.12
C GLN A 43 -16.26 -15.32 -3.28
N GLY A 44 -15.61 -14.73 -4.28
CA GLY A 44 -15.62 -13.31 -4.59
C GLY A 44 -16.67 -12.91 -5.62
N LYS A 45 -16.77 -11.60 -5.82
CA LYS A 45 -17.61 -10.98 -6.85
C LYS A 45 -16.76 -10.64 -8.07
N TYR A 46 -17.17 -11.16 -9.23
CA TYR A 46 -16.64 -10.75 -10.52
C TYR A 46 -17.42 -9.55 -11.06
N GLU A 47 -16.72 -8.50 -11.49
CA GLU A 47 -17.30 -7.28 -12.07
C GLU A 47 -16.65 -6.96 -13.41
N SER A 48 -17.48 -6.78 -14.46
CA SER A 48 -17.07 -6.28 -15.77
C SER A 48 -18.03 -5.17 -16.21
N ARG A 49 -17.55 -3.93 -16.34
CA ARG A 49 -18.36 -2.76 -16.71
C ARG A 49 -18.35 -2.49 -18.22
N GLY A 50 -18.62 -3.53 -19.02
CA GLY A 50 -18.66 -3.44 -20.47
C GLY A 50 -17.34 -3.84 -21.17
N LEU A 51 -17.24 -3.53 -22.47
CA LEU A 51 -16.14 -3.96 -23.35
C LEU A 51 -14.83 -3.18 -23.11
N SER A 52 -14.91 -1.95 -22.60
CA SER A 52 -13.76 -1.08 -22.35
C SER A 52 -13.16 -1.24 -20.96
N ASP A 53 -13.98 -1.58 -19.96
CA ASP A 53 -13.53 -1.63 -18.58
C ASP A 53 -12.85 -2.98 -18.28
N PRO A 54 -11.64 -2.96 -17.70
CA PRO A 54 -10.94 -4.19 -17.38
C PRO A 54 -11.73 -5.01 -16.34
N PRO A 55 -11.72 -6.34 -16.46
CA PRO A 55 -12.35 -7.22 -15.50
C PRO A 55 -11.73 -7.03 -14.12
N THR A 56 -12.57 -7.06 -13.09
CA THR A 56 -12.11 -7.03 -11.71
C THR A 56 -12.78 -8.11 -10.87
N VAL A 57 -12.06 -8.61 -9.88
CA VAL A 57 -12.58 -9.55 -8.88
C VAL A 57 -12.35 -8.93 -7.52
N SER A 58 -13.37 -8.96 -6.66
CA SER A 58 -13.26 -8.52 -5.27
C SER A 58 -13.69 -9.62 -4.31
N PHE A 59 -12.97 -9.78 -3.19
CA PHE A 59 -13.32 -10.72 -2.13
C PHE A 59 -12.78 -10.25 -0.78
N ALA A 60 -13.34 -10.76 0.31
CA ALA A 60 -12.83 -10.49 1.65
C ALA A 60 -11.74 -11.49 2.03
N TYR A 61 -10.70 -11.03 2.73
CA TYR A 61 -9.63 -11.88 3.23
C TYR A 61 -9.10 -11.34 4.57
N LYS A 62 -9.30 -12.08 5.67
CA LYS A 62 -8.82 -11.74 7.02
C LYS A 62 -8.99 -10.26 7.41
N GLY A 63 -10.20 -9.72 7.20
CA GLY A 63 -10.52 -8.33 7.53
C GLY A 63 -10.10 -7.29 6.47
N SER A 64 -9.44 -7.70 5.39
CA SER A 64 -9.14 -6.86 4.22
C SER A 64 -10.11 -7.09 3.07
N ASN A 65 -10.32 -6.07 2.24
CA ASN A 65 -11.01 -6.21 0.96
C ASN A 65 -9.96 -6.28 -0.16
N VAL A 66 -9.88 -7.43 -0.82
CA VAL A 66 -8.91 -7.70 -1.89
C VAL A 66 -9.58 -7.45 -3.23
N ARG A 67 -8.95 -6.62 -4.06
CA ARG A 67 -9.36 -6.34 -5.44
C ARG A 67 -8.26 -6.74 -6.41
N VAL A 68 -8.59 -7.60 -7.35
CA VAL A 68 -7.71 -8.10 -8.41
C VAL A 68 -8.21 -7.58 -9.75
N GLY A 69 -7.31 -7.12 -10.61
CA GLY A 69 -7.69 -6.61 -11.93
C GLY A 69 -6.50 -6.12 -12.72
N LEU A 70 -6.76 -5.50 -13.87
CA LEU A 70 -5.73 -4.77 -14.60
C LEU A 70 -5.53 -3.38 -14.00
N ALA A 71 -4.29 -2.90 -14.03
CA ALA A 71 -3.97 -1.52 -13.73
C ALA A 71 -4.56 -0.61 -14.83
N PRO A 72 -5.04 0.60 -14.47
CA PRO A 72 -5.48 1.56 -15.47
C PRO A 72 -4.32 1.92 -16.41
N GLN A 73 -4.64 2.12 -17.69
CA GLN A 73 -3.70 2.66 -18.65
C GLN A 73 -3.53 4.16 -18.37
N ILE A 74 -2.28 4.60 -18.20
CA ILE A 74 -1.96 6.01 -18.04
C ILE A 74 -1.54 6.51 -19.43
N THR A 75 -2.21 7.56 -19.91
CA THR A 75 -1.90 8.18 -21.21
C THR A 75 -0.42 8.56 -21.25
N GLY A 76 0.30 8.11 -22.28
CA GLY A 76 1.73 8.38 -22.47
C GLY A 76 2.71 7.34 -21.89
N GLN A 77 2.25 6.31 -21.17
CA GLN A 77 3.08 5.16 -20.81
C GLN A 77 2.98 4.03 -21.84
N SER A 78 4.05 3.21 -21.98
CA SER A 78 4.04 2.03 -22.84
C SER A 78 2.89 1.09 -22.44
N ASN A 79 2.19 0.60 -23.46
CA ASN A 79 0.81 0.13 -23.36
C ASN A 79 0.68 -1.30 -22.81
N HIS A 80 1.65 -1.78 -22.03
CA HIS A 80 1.65 -3.15 -21.55
C HIS A 80 0.62 -3.31 -20.43
N PRO A 81 -0.37 -4.21 -20.58
CA PRO A 81 -1.35 -4.46 -19.54
C PRO A 81 -0.68 -5.05 -18.29
N ARG A 82 -0.93 -4.45 -17.13
CA ARG A 82 -0.34 -4.83 -15.85
C ARG A 82 -1.41 -5.43 -14.95
N THR A 83 -1.11 -6.52 -14.27
CA THR A 83 -2.00 -7.10 -13.27
C THR A 83 -1.71 -6.47 -11.92
N ARG A 84 -2.76 -6.14 -11.17
CA ARG A 84 -2.66 -5.66 -9.79
C ARG A 84 -3.51 -6.50 -8.85
N VAL A 85 -2.97 -6.75 -7.66
CA VAL A 85 -3.67 -7.29 -6.51
C VAL A 85 -3.58 -6.24 -5.41
N VAL A 86 -4.73 -5.74 -4.94
CA VAL A 86 -4.81 -4.69 -3.93
C VAL A 86 -5.57 -5.21 -2.73
N ALA A 87 -4.93 -5.35 -1.58
CA ALA A 87 -5.59 -5.66 -0.32
C ALA A 87 -5.73 -4.37 0.49
N ARG A 88 -6.96 -3.85 0.62
CA ARG A 88 -7.26 -2.69 1.46
C ARG A 88 -7.44 -3.12 2.91
N PHE A 89 -6.73 -2.49 3.83
CA PHE A 89 -6.86 -2.77 5.25
C PHE A 89 -8.12 -2.12 5.80
N ARG A 90 -8.84 -2.81 6.68
CA ARG A 90 -9.97 -2.22 7.41
C ARG A 90 -9.51 -1.26 8.48
N ASN A 91 -8.46 -1.65 9.20
CA ASN A 91 -7.75 -0.81 10.16
C ASN A 91 -6.44 -0.44 9.50
N GLY A 92 -6.15 0.85 9.38
CA GLY A 92 -4.92 1.29 8.72
C GLY A 92 -3.66 0.77 9.45
N LEU A 93 -2.55 0.66 8.73
CA LEU A 93 -1.26 0.24 9.29
C LEU A 93 -0.30 1.44 9.37
N PRO A 94 0.42 1.68 10.47
CA PRO A 94 1.40 2.77 10.55
C PRO A 94 2.71 2.46 9.79
N PHE A 95 2.62 1.79 8.65
CA PHE A 95 3.74 1.26 7.91
C PHE A 95 3.70 1.65 6.43
N ARG A 96 4.86 2.06 5.91
CA ARG A 96 5.08 2.39 4.51
C ARG A 96 6.31 1.63 4.03
N LEU A 97 6.14 0.89 2.95
CA LEU A 97 7.23 0.15 2.33
C LEU A 97 7.04 0.12 0.82
N GLU A 98 8.11 0.35 0.07
CA GLU A 98 8.19 -0.01 -1.33
C GLU A 98 9.30 -1.02 -1.55
N LEU A 99 9.01 -2.02 -2.37
CA LEU A 99 9.93 -3.04 -2.80
C LEU A 99 9.82 -3.24 -4.30
N ALA A 100 10.96 -3.18 -4.97
CA ALA A 100 11.07 -3.43 -6.39
C ALA A 100 12.37 -4.18 -6.72
N PRO A 101 12.41 -4.95 -7.81
CA PRO A 101 13.67 -5.50 -8.31
C PRO A 101 14.66 -4.36 -8.62
N VAL A 102 15.96 -4.59 -8.41
CA VAL A 102 17.02 -3.61 -8.74
C VAL A 102 17.01 -3.19 -10.22
N SER A 103 16.55 -4.06 -11.11
CA SER A 103 16.41 -3.78 -12.54
C SER A 103 15.24 -2.86 -12.90
N ARG A 104 14.33 -2.57 -11.96
CA ARG A 104 13.26 -1.60 -12.18
C ARG A 104 13.83 -0.18 -12.13
N PRO A 105 13.53 0.70 -13.10
CA PRO A 105 13.92 2.10 -13.03
C PRO A 105 13.40 2.72 -11.73
N ALA A 106 14.32 3.29 -10.95
CA ALA A 106 13.95 3.97 -9.71
C ALA A 106 13.05 5.16 -10.02
N PRO A 107 12.04 5.45 -9.18
CA PRO A 107 11.29 6.69 -9.30
C PRO A 107 12.24 7.88 -9.13
N ALA A 108 11.96 8.99 -9.83
CA ALA A 108 12.79 10.19 -9.77
C ALA A 108 12.95 10.74 -8.33
N GLN A 109 11.98 10.46 -7.46
CA GLN A 109 12.03 10.78 -6.04
C GLN A 109 11.59 9.56 -5.23
N ALA A 110 12.36 9.23 -4.19
CA ALA A 110 11.95 8.25 -3.22
C ALA A 110 10.65 8.70 -2.50
N PRO A 111 9.76 7.77 -2.11
CA PRO A 111 8.60 8.10 -1.32
C PRO A 111 8.99 8.87 -0.05
N LYS A 112 8.31 10.00 0.21
CA LYS A 112 8.60 10.84 1.38
C LYS A 112 8.53 10.03 2.67
N GLY A 113 9.52 10.23 3.55
CA GLY A 113 9.59 9.57 4.85
C GLY A 113 9.98 8.10 4.80
N THR A 114 10.54 7.62 3.68
CA THR A 114 11.13 6.28 3.59
C THR A 114 12.64 6.38 3.43
N ARG A 115 13.36 5.36 3.90
CA ARG A 115 14.81 5.19 3.74
C ARG A 115 15.12 3.80 3.22
N LEU A 116 16.29 3.64 2.60
CA LEU A 116 16.77 2.35 2.14
C LEU A 116 16.92 1.39 3.34
N VAL A 117 16.44 0.17 3.19
CA VAL A 117 16.56 -0.89 4.20
C VAL A 117 17.35 -2.06 3.62
N ARG A 118 18.29 -2.59 4.41
CA ARG A 118 18.98 -3.85 4.14
C ARG A 118 18.43 -4.89 5.10
N ILE A 119 18.04 -6.05 4.58
CA ILE A 119 17.43 -7.12 5.38
C ILE A 119 18.50 -8.04 5.98
N GLY A 120 19.73 -8.01 5.44
CA GLY A 120 20.84 -8.86 5.88
C GLY A 120 20.92 -10.19 5.14
N ASP A 121 19.98 -10.45 4.23
CA ASP A 121 20.02 -11.56 3.29
C ASP A 121 20.69 -11.11 2.00
N GLN A 122 21.89 -11.62 1.72
CA GLN A 122 22.72 -11.12 0.62
C GLN A 122 22.10 -11.37 -0.76
N GLU A 123 21.41 -12.48 -0.96
CA GLU A 123 20.76 -12.78 -2.23
C GLU A 123 19.58 -11.83 -2.46
N PHE A 124 18.74 -11.65 -1.44
CA PHE A 124 17.61 -10.75 -1.50
C PHE A 124 18.02 -9.28 -1.67
N ASP A 125 19.00 -8.82 -0.88
CA ASP A 125 19.50 -7.43 -0.91
C ASP A 125 20.22 -7.09 -2.23
N ARG A 126 20.67 -8.09 -3.00
CA ARG A 126 21.19 -7.92 -4.36
C ARG A 126 20.08 -7.90 -5.42
N GLY A 127 19.00 -8.63 -5.20
CA GLY A 127 17.87 -8.73 -6.13
C GLY A 127 16.87 -7.58 -6.02
N PHE A 128 16.75 -6.97 -4.84
CA PHE A 128 15.69 -6.03 -4.51
C PHE A 128 16.20 -4.74 -3.87
N VAL A 129 15.51 -3.64 -4.17
CA VAL A 129 15.59 -2.38 -3.45
C VAL A 129 14.39 -2.30 -2.52
N VAL A 130 14.64 -2.13 -1.23
CA VAL A 130 13.62 -1.95 -0.20
C VAL A 130 13.74 -0.55 0.39
N GLN A 131 12.63 0.18 0.42
CA GLN A 131 12.53 1.47 1.09
C GLN A 131 11.38 1.44 2.08
N ALA A 132 11.61 1.82 3.33
CA ALA A 132 10.56 1.81 4.36
C ALA A 132 10.69 2.99 5.33
N ASN A 133 9.59 3.37 5.99
CA ASN A 133 9.62 4.36 7.06
C ASN A 133 10.20 3.79 8.37
N ASP A 134 10.08 2.48 8.57
CA ASP A 134 10.56 1.76 9.75
C ASP A 134 11.38 0.53 9.30
N PRO A 135 12.72 0.57 9.39
CA PRO A 135 13.57 -0.55 8.98
C PRO A 135 13.42 -1.80 9.82
N GLU A 136 13.14 -1.67 11.12
CA GLU A 136 13.00 -2.82 12.02
C GLU A 136 11.71 -3.57 11.69
N MET A 137 10.61 -2.83 11.51
CA MET A 137 9.35 -3.40 11.04
C MET A 137 9.48 -4.02 9.65
N ALA A 138 10.25 -3.39 8.75
CA ALA A 138 10.53 -3.94 7.42
C ALA A 138 11.34 -5.24 7.47
N ALA A 139 12.37 -5.31 8.31
CA ALA A 139 13.16 -6.51 8.51
C ALA A 139 12.33 -7.65 9.12
N GLY A 140 11.47 -7.35 10.10
CA GLY A 140 10.56 -8.32 10.70
C GLY A 140 9.48 -8.82 9.75
N PHE A 141 8.93 -7.93 8.90
CA PHE A 141 7.98 -8.29 7.85
C PHE A 141 8.63 -9.15 6.75
N LEU A 142 9.85 -8.85 6.34
CA LEU A 142 10.56 -9.54 5.26
C LEU A 142 11.30 -10.79 5.78
N ASP A 143 10.58 -11.63 6.51
CA ASP A 143 11.04 -12.95 6.92
C ASP A 143 11.28 -13.88 5.70
N SER A 144 11.85 -15.05 5.94
CA SER A 144 12.18 -16.01 4.87
C SER A 144 10.95 -16.46 4.06
N GLY A 145 9.78 -16.60 4.70
CA GLY A 145 8.54 -17.01 4.04
C GLY A 145 8.00 -15.93 3.10
N VAL A 146 7.97 -14.68 3.56
CA VAL A 146 7.58 -13.53 2.74
C VAL A 146 8.56 -13.32 1.59
N ARG A 147 9.88 -13.42 1.85
CA ARG A 147 10.91 -13.33 0.79
C ARG A 147 10.73 -14.41 -0.27
N TRP A 148 10.40 -15.64 0.12
CA TRP A 148 10.10 -16.72 -0.82
C TRP A 148 8.89 -16.40 -1.70
N SER A 149 7.79 -15.89 -1.13
CA SER A 149 6.61 -15.49 -1.90
C SER A 149 6.90 -14.31 -2.84
N ILE A 150 7.76 -13.36 -2.44
CA ILE A 150 8.24 -12.29 -3.32
C ILE A 150 9.02 -12.86 -4.50
N GLY A 151 9.92 -13.82 -4.26
CA GLY A 151 10.64 -14.53 -5.33
C GLY A 151 9.70 -15.28 -6.29
N ASN A 152 8.63 -15.89 -5.77
CA ASN A 152 7.60 -16.54 -6.59
C ASN A 152 6.88 -15.54 -7.51
N LEU A 153 6.51 -14.37 -6.98
CA LEU A 153 5.90 -13.30 -7.78
C LEU A 153 6.87 -12.76 -8.84
N GLN A 154 8.15 -12.62 -8.50
CA GLN A 154 9.17 -12.13 -9.44
C GLN A 154 9.28 -13.03 -10.67
N ARG A 155 9.13 -14.35 -10.51
CA ARG A 155 9.14 -15.32 -11.63
C ARG A 155 7.96 -15.17 -12.60
N LEU A 156 6.88 -14.50 -12.19
CA LEU A 156 5.73 -14.20 -13.05
C LEU A 156 5.90 -12.90 -13.86
N ALA A 157 6.77 -12.01 -13.39
CA ALA A 157 7.06 -10.71 -13.98
C ALA A 157 8.19 -10.79 -15.02
N PRO A 158 8.20 -9.90 -16.03
CA PRO A 158 9.43 -9.64 -16.77
C PRO A 158 10.48 -8.99 -15.84
N PRO A 159 11.77 -8.96 -16.21
CA PRO A 159 12.81 -8.28 -15.42
C PRO A 159 12.41 -6.83 -15.07
N GLY A 160 12.46 -6.48 -13.79
CA GLY A 160 12.04 -5.15 -13.28
C GLY A 160 10.51 -4.92 -13.25
N GLY A 161 9.73 -5.84 -13.81
CA GLY A 161 8.29 -5.74 -14.00
C GLY A 161 7.45 -6.07 -12.77
N MET A 162 7.97 -5.88 -11.57
CA MET A 162 7.25 -6.13 -10.32
C MET A 162 7.39 -4.94 -9.37
N LEU A 163 6.32 -4.63 -8.65
CA LEU A 163 6.30 -3.64 -7.58
C LEU A 163 5.42 -4.13 -6.43
N ILE A 164 5.93 -4.02 -5.21
CA ILE A 164 5.17 -4.20 -3.98
C ILE A 164 5.19 -2.88 -3.23
N SER A 165 4.02 -2.32 -2.96
CA SER A 165 3.86 -1.04 -2.28
C SER A 165 2.85 -1.19 -1.14
N ILE A 166 3.29 -0.86 0.06
CA ILE A 166 2.51 -0.87 1.28
C ILE A 166 2.39 0.57 1.75
N ASN A 167 1.17 1.00 2.01
CA ASN A 167 0.88 2.25 2.69
C ASN A 167 -0.18 2.01 3.77
N PRO A 168 -0.53 3.05 4.57
CA PRO A 168 -1.45 2.83 5.67
C PRO A 168 -2.82 2.28 5.30
N GLU A 169 -3.27 2.43 4.06
CA GLU A 169 -4.60 2.00 3.62
C GLU A 169 -4.59 0.65 2.91
N ARG A 170 -3.46 0.24 2.31
CA ARG A 170 -3.42 -0.92 1.43
C ARG A 170 -2.03 -1.51 1.20
N LEU A 171 -2.03 -2.80 0.90
CA LEU A 171 -0.98 -3.52 0.17
C LEU A 171 -1.36 -3.55 -1.32
N LEU A 172 -0.42 -3.17 -2.19
CA LEU A 172 -0.49 -3.27 -3.64
C LEU A 172 0.66 -4.14 -4.14
N VAL A 173 0.31 -5.20 -4.87
CA VAL A 173 1.26 -5.97 -5.69
C VAL A 173 0.91 -5.71 -7.15
N GLN A 174 1.88 -5.24 -7.93
CA GLN A 174 1.74 -5.01 -9.36
C GLN A 174 2.76 -5.87 -10.13
N ILE A 175 2.28 -6.50 -11.19
CA ILE A 175 3.07 -7.32 -12.12
C ILE A 175 2.83 -6.75 -13.52
N ASP A 176 3.89 -6.38 -14.22
CA ASP A 176 3.88 -5.74 -15.54
C ASP A 176 3.64 -6.78 -16.67
N ARG A 177 2.62 -7.62 -16.45
CA ARG A 177 2.11 -8.66 -17.35
C ARG A 177 0.61 -8.82 -17.14
N ASN A 178 -0.13 -9.15 -18.20
CA ASN A 178 -1.53 -9.55 -18.10
C ASN A 178 -1.65 -11.03 -17.69
N LEU A 179 -1.74 -11.29 -16.39
CA LEU A 179 -1.94 -12.63 -15.85
C LEU A 179 -3.38 -13.13 -16.05
N GLY A 180 -4.32 -12.25 -16.42
CA GLY A 180 -5.69 -12.63 -16.75
C GLY A 180 -5.81 -13.59 -17.94
N LEU A 181 -4.76 -13.72 -18.75
CA LEU A 181 -4.70 -14.67 -19.86
C LEU A 181 -4.51 -16.13 -19.42
N HIS A 182 -3.98 -16.36 -18.21
CA HIS A 182 -3.69 -17.70 -17.68
C HIS A 182 -4.20 -17.83 -16.25
N ALA A 183 -5.25 -18.62 -16.06
CA ALA A 183 -5.92 -18.77 -14.77
C ALA A 183 -4.97 -19.17 -13.63
N GLU A 184 -4.11 -20.17 -13.87
CA GLU A 184 -3.16 -20.65 -12.87
C GLU A 184 -2.16 -19.55 -12.45
N SER A 185 -1.64 -18.77 -13.39
CA SER A 185 -0.73 -17.66 -13.07
C SER A 185 -1.42 -16.55 -12.28
N LEU A 186 -2.68 -16.23 -12.60
CA LEU A 186 -3.46 -15.26 -11.85
C LEU A 186 -3.75 -15.74 -10.43
N ILE A 187 -4.20 -17.00 -10.28
CA ILE A 187 -4.48 -17.62 -8.99
C ILE A 187 -3.21 -17.70 -8.15
N HIS A 188 -2.08 -18.10 -8.76
CA HIS A 188 -0.79 -18.16 -8.10
C HIS A 188 -0.36 -16.77 -7.60
N ALA A 189 -0.41 -15.73 -8.45
CA ALA A 189 -0.07 -14.37 -8.04
C ALA A 189 -0.93 -13.86 -6.87
N VAL A 190 -2.24 -14.15 -6.89
CA VAL A 190 -3.14 -13.81 -5.79
C VAL A 190 -2.75 -14.56 -4.52
N ARG A 191 -2.51 -15.87 -4.60
CA ARG A 191 -2.09 -16.68 -3.46
C ARG A 191 -0.80 -16.16 -2.81
N GLU A 192 0.24 -15.90 -3.60
CA GLU A 192 1.50 -15.36 -3.07
C GLU A 192 1.31 -13.96 -2.47
N THR A 193 0.43 -13.13 -3.06
CA THR A 193 0.08 -11.83 -2.46
C THR A 193 -0.63 -11.98 -1.11
N LEU A 194 -1.50 -12.98 -0.95
CA LEU A 194 -2.18 -13.25 0.32
C LEU A 194 -1.22 -13.77 1.39
N LEU A 195 -0.19 -14.54 1.02
CA LEU A 195 0.88 -14.94 1.94
C LEU A 195 1.70 -13.74 2.41
N ILE A 196 1.99 -12.79 1.51
CA ILE A 196 2.66 -11.53 1.85
C ILE A 196 1.76 -10.68 2.77
N HIS A 197 0.44 -10.63 2.50
CA HIS A 197 -0.52 -9.96 3.37
C HIS A 197 -0.53 -10.55 4.79
N ASP A 198 -0.51 -11.88 4.89
CA ASP A 198 -0.45 -12.58 6.17
C ASP A 198 0.83 -12.27 6.95
N GLY A 199 1.99 -12.37 6.28
CA GLY A 199 3.28 -12.02 6.87
C GLY A 199 3.35 -10.55 7.31
N LEU A 200 2.75 -9.64 6.54
CA LEU A 200 2.64 -8.23 6.91
C LEU A 200 1.82 -8.03 8.19
N GLN A 201 0.62 -8.63 8.26
CA GLN A 201 -0.24 -8.51 9.45
C GLN A 201 0.46 -9.07 10.69
N LEU A 202 1.12 -10.24 10.56
CA LEU A 202 1.85 -10.87 11.66
C LEU A 202 3.06 -10.03 12.09
N GLY A 203 3.89 -9.57 11.15
CA GLY A 203 5.08 -8.75 11.44
C GLY A 203 4.72 -7.43 12.12
N VAL A 204 3.70 -6.74 11.62
CA VAL A 204 3.23 -5.48 12.24
C VAL A 204 2.63 -5.74 13.63
N ALA A 205 1.81 -6.78 13.79
CA ALA A 205 1.23 -7.12 15.08
C ALA A 205 2.32 -7.47 16.12
N SER A 206 3.36 -8.20 15.71
CA SER A 206 4.51 -8.54 16.56
C SER A 206 5.30 -7.29 16.96
N GLN A 207 5.55 -6.37 16.04
CA GLN A 207 6.30 -5.15 16.36
C GLN A 207 5.49 -4.22 17.27
N LEU A 208 4.18 -4.11 17.05
CA LEU A 208 3.30 -3.30 17.90
C LEU A 208 3.15 -3.90 19.30
N SER A 209 3.21 -5.23 19.45
CA SER A 209 3.13 -5.89 20.75
C SER A 209 4.43 -5.79 21.56
N GLN A 210 5.57 -5.61 20.90
CA GLN A 210 6.84 -5.32 21.58
C GLN A 210 6.81 -4.00 22.35
N GLY A 211 5.83 -3.14 22.06
CA GLY A 211 5.53 -1.93 22.82
C GLY A 211 6.64 -0.89 22.71
N VAL A 212 6.26 0.38 22.80
CA VAL A 212 7.23 1.36 23.28
C VAL A 212 7.34 1.09 24.77
N SER A 213 8.44 0.45 25.20
CA SER A 213 8.91 0.66 26.56
C SER A 213 9.15 2.15 26.67
N ILE A 214 8.13 2.89 27.16
CA ILE A 214 8.38 4.17 27.77
C ILE A 214 9.22 3.75 28.97
N LEU A 215 10.54 3.75 28.78
CA LEU A 215 11.45 3.81 29.90
C LEU A 215 10.92 5.01 30.67
N ALA A 216 10.20 4.73 31.75
CA ALA A 216 10.07 5.68 32.81
C ALA A 216 11.54 5.98 33.08
N VAL A 217 11.97 7.13 32.58
CA VAL A 217 13.14 7.80 33.11
C VAL A 217 12.68 8.05 34.55
N GLY A 218 12.85 7.02 35.39
CA GLY A 218 12.60 7.09 36.82
C GLY A 218 13.34 8.33 37.26
N PRO A 219 12.70 9.13 38.13
CA PRO A 219 13.01 10.56 38.30
C PRO A 219 14.50 10.72 38.12
N THR A 220 14.92 11.23 36.95
CA THR A 220 16.34 11.51 36.73
C THR A 220 16.68 12.32 37.94
N SER A 221 17.57 11.80 38.79
CA SER A 221 18.18 12.59 39.84
C SER A 221 18.50 13.91 39.15
N SER A 222 17.87 14.98 39.64
CA SER A 222 17.66 16.25 38.93
C SER A 222 18.96 16.97 38.55
N GLU A 223 20.10 16.30 38.70
CA GLU A 223 21.46 16.75 38.51
C GLU A 223 21.90 16.67 37.03
N ASP A 224 21.33 15.77 36.21
CA ASP A 224 21.75 15.59 34.80
C ASP A 224 20.79 16.18 33.75
N ALA A 225 19.63 16.71 34.14
CA ALA A 225 18.61 17.16 33.18
C ALA A 225 18.93 18.49 32.48
N GLY A 226 19.97 19.21 32.91
CA GLY A 226 20.24 20.57 32.49
C GLY A 226 19.08 21.54 32.81
N PRO A 227 19.29 22.85 32.65
CA PRO A 227 18.21 23.82 32.79
C PRO A 227 17.13 23.58 31.70
N PRO A 228 15.83 23.72 32.02
CA PRO A 228 14.78 23.51 31.04
C PRO A 228 14.92 24.50 29.87
N ILE A 229 14.67 24.04 28.65
CA ILE A 229 14.80 24.87 27.43
C ILE A 229 13.45 25.45 27.03
N CYS A 230 13.39 26.78 26.84
CA CYS A 230 12.20 27.47 26.34
C CYS A 230 11.98 27.15 24.86
N LYS A 231 10.81 26.61 24.51
CA LYS A 231 10.46 26.28 23.12
C LYS A 231 10.04 27.48 22.26
N VAL A 232 10.20 28.69 22.77
CA VAL A 232 9.96 29.94 22.02
C VAL A 232 11.30 30.49 21.51
N CYS A 233 12.26 30.75 22.40
CA CYS A 233 13.57 31.28 22.01
C CYS A 233 14.65 30.21 21.78
N GLY A 234 14.46 28.99 22.30
CA GLY A 234 15.45 27.91 22.22
C GLY A 234 16.55 27.96 23.29
N GLU A 235 16.50 28.91 24.21
CA GLU A 235 17.50 29.10 25.26
C GLU A 235 17.14 28.38 26.56
N ALA A 236 18.16 28.13 27.39
CA ALA A 236 18.00 27.65 28.75
C ALA A 236 17.22 28.67 29.60
N ILE A 237 16.35 28.16 30.48
CA ILE A 237 15.56 28.97 31.40
C ILE A 237 16.32 29.10 32.72
N ASP A 238 17.14 30.14 32.78
CA ASP A 238 17.87 30.55 33.98
C ASP A 238 17.17 31.78 34.60
N GLY A 239 16.13 31.57 35.42
CA GLY A 239 15.42 32.66 36.09
C GLY A 239 13.89 32.52 36.15
N PRO A 240 13.15 33.64 36.29
CA PRO A 240 11.69 33.64 36.39
C PRO A 240 11.03 32.94 35.20
N SER A 241 10.27 31.90 35.48
CA SER A 241 9.63 31.09 34.46
C SER A 241 8.18 30.79 34.80
N VAL A 242 7.44 30.43 33.76
CA VAL A 242 6.06 30.01 33.86
C VAL A 242 5.89 28.68 33.15
N ARG A 243 4.89 27.90 33.55
CA ARG A 243 4.52 26.64 32.90
C ARG A 243 3.15 26.78 32.28
N CYS A 244 2.96 26.21 31.09
CA CYS A 244 1.62 26.09 30.52
C CYS A 244 0.68 25.35 31.50
N ALA A 245 -0.51 25.90 31.76
CA ALA A 245 -1.48 25.28 32.66
C ALA A 245 -1.99 23.91 32.14
N VAL A 246 -1.88 23.65 30.83
CA VAL A 246 -2.36 22.43 30.17
C VAL A 246 -1.27 21.37 30.11
N CYS A 247 -0.17 21.63 29.40
CA CYS A 247 0.87 20.62 29.14
C CYS A 247 2.09 20.74 30.06
N ARG A 248 2.10 21.70 31.00
CA ARG A 248 3.18 21.94 31.98
C ARG A 248 4.55 22.27 31.38
N THR A 249 4.63 22.53 30.07
CA THR A 249 5.87 22.94 29.40
C THR A 249 6.36 24.28 29.95
N PRO A 250 7.65 24.39 30.30
CA PRO A 250 8.23 25.63 30.82
C PRO A 250 8.55 26.63 29.71
N HIS A 251 8.40 27.91 30.05
CA HIS A 251 8.69 29.06 29.20
C HIS A 251 9.32 30.18 30.05
N HIS A 252 10.18 31.02 29.47
CA HIS A 252 10.50 32.31 30.08
C HIS A 252 9.24 33.14 30.23
N ARG A 253 9.15 33.95 31.29
CA ARG A 253 8.00 34.84 31.50
C ARG A 253 7.79 35.77 30.31
N ASP A 254 8.85 36.39 29.83
CA ASP A 254 8.80 37.35 28.71
C ASP A 254 8.40 36.66 27.39
N CYS A 255 8.90 35.44 27.15
CA CYS A 255 8.49 34.65 25.99
C CYS A 255 7.00 34.30 26.04
N TRP A 256 6.47 33.99 27.22
CA TRP A 256 5.05 33.71 27.40
C TRP A 256 4.18 34.95 27.18
N GLU A 257 4.58 36.10 27.73
CA GLU A 257 3.87 37.37 27.55
C GLU A 257 3.92 37.85 26.09
N TYR A 258 5.04 37.62 25.40
CA TYR A 258 5.20 37.92 23.99
C TYR A 258 4.32 37.06 23.07
N VAL A 259 4.30 35.73 23.28
CA VAL A 259 3.53 34.80 22.43
C VAL A 259 2.05 34.75 22.82
N GLY A 260 1.73 34.88 24.11
CA GLY A 260 0.39 34.81 24.66
C GLY A 260 -0.25 33.40 24.70
N THR A 261 0.47 32.36 24.29
CA THR A 261 0.01 30.97 24.25
C THR A 261 1.19 29.99 24.28
N CYS A 262 0.91 28.72 24.62
CA CYS A 262 1.92 27.66 24.57
C CYS A 262 2.41 27.41 23.13
N SER A 263 3.73 27.23 22.96
CA SER A 263 4.37 26.96 21.67
C SER A 263 4.49 25.48 21.31
N ILE A 264 3.99 24.57 22.15
CA ILE A 264 4.03 23.14 21.88
C ILE A 264 3.00 22.76 20.83
N TYR A 265 3.45 22.04 19.80
CA TYR A 265 2.57 21.50 18.76
C TYR A 265 1.44 20.66 19.38
N GLY A 266 0.20 21.02 19.06
CA GLY A 266 -1.01 20.37 19.57
C GLY A 266 -1.51 20.87 20.92
N CYS A 267 -0.77 21.75 21.61
CA CYS A 267 -1.24 22.39 22.84
C CYS A 267 -1.86 23.77 22.54
N ASN A 268 -3.08 24.01 23.04
CA ASN A 268 -3.80 25.29 22.88
C ASN A 268 -3.91 26.08 24.19
N GLY A 269 -2.99 25.86 25.13
CA GLY A 269 -3.03 26.50 26.45
C GLY A 269 -2.76 28.00 26.38
N LYS A 270 -3.72 28.82 26.83
CA LYS A 270 -3.62 30.29 26.91
C LYS A 270 -3.32 30.83 28.31
N HIS A 271 -3.28 29.94 29.30
CA HIS A 271 -2.99 30.30 30.69
C HIS A 271 -1.68 29.63 31.11
N SER A 272 -0.89 30.37 31.86
CA SER A 272 0.29 29.86 32.55
C SER A 272 0.10 29.90 34.05
N VAL A 273 0.88 29.08 34.72
CA VAL A 273 1.03 29.09 36.18
C VAL A 273 2.50 29.32 36.49
N SER A 274 2.79 29.98 37.61
CA SER A 274 4.16 30.17 38.08
C SER A 274 4.86 28.81 38.20
N ALA A 275 6.10 28.76 37.70
CA ALA A 275 6.85 27.51 37.54
C ALA A 275 7.39 26.94 38.87
#